data_AF-A0A969SWI7-F1
#
_entry.id   AF-A0A969SWI7-F1
#
_cell.length_a   1.000
_cell.length_b   1.000
_cell.length_c   1.000
_cell.angle_alpha   90.00
_cell.angle_beta   90.00
_cell.angle_gamma   90.00
#
_symmetry.space_group_name_H-M   'P 1'
#
loop_
_entity.id
_entity.type
_entity.pdbx_description
1 polymer ?
#
loop_
_entity_poly.entity_id
_entity_poly.type
_entity_poly.pdbx_seq_one_letter_code
_entity_poly.pdbx_strand_id
1 'polypeptide(L)'
;MAVIQGTNLDEILRGTAFSDKILGREGNDQLQGRRGDDQLQGNQGNDLLEGGQGNDQLQGGTGRDTLDGGNGRDNLQGDNDNDLPSWKPGI
;
A
#
# COMPACT_ATOMS: atom_id res chain seq x y z
N MET A 1 -15.90 1.13 -4.44
CA MET A 1 -15.11 1.63 -3.32
C MET A 1 -15.53 0.95 -2.05
N ALA A 2 -14.85 -0.15 -1.70
CA ALA A 2 -14.92 -0.69 -0.35
C ALA A 2 -13.90 0.03 0.54
N VAL A 3 -14.13 -0.03 1.86
CA VAL A 3 -13.19 0.46 2.86
C VAL A 3 -12.81 -0.72 3.75
N ILE A 4 -11.51 -0.98 3.86
CA ILE A 4 -10.92 -2.04 4.67
C ILE A 4 -10.04 -1.35 5.71
N GLN A 5 -10.27 -1.65 6.97
CA GLN A 5 -9.54 -1.04 8.07
C GLN A 5 -9.02 -2.15 8.98
N GLY A 6 -7.70 -2.14 9.18
CA GLY A 6 -7.01 -3.00 10.12
C GLY A 6 -7.18 -2.55 11.57
N THR A 7 -6.43 -3.21 12.44
CA THR A 7 -6.33 -2.93 13.87
C THR A 7 -4.95 -2.38 14.19
N ASN A 8 -4.45 -2.58 15.41
CA ASN A 8 -3.12 -2.11 15.81
C ASN A 8 -2.12 -3.30 15.85
N LEU A 9 -2.35 -4.31 15.02
CA LEU A 9 -1.61 -5.56 14.98
C LEU A 9 -1.07 -5.77 13.57
N ASP A 10 -0.06 -6.62 13.44
CA ASP A 10 0.45 -7.04 12.13
C ASP A 10 -0.62 -7.82 11.37
N GLU A 11 -1.07 -7.30 10.23
CA GLU A 11 -2.21 -7.82 9.47
C GLU A 11 -1.91 -8.05 7.97
N ILE A 12 -2.76 -8.83 7.32
CA ILE A 12 -2.81 -8.97 5.86
C ILE A 12 -4.18 -8.49 5.39
N LEU A 13 -4.21 -7.31 4.78
CA LEU A 13 -5.40 -6.64 4.29
C LEU A 13 -5.45 -6.73 2.76
N ARG A 14 -6.57 -7.21 2.22
CA ARG A 14 -6.72 -7.46 0.78
C ARG A 14 -7.98 -6.83 0.23
N GLY A 15 -7.79 -5.98 -0.77
CA GLY A 15 -8.83 -5.41 -1.60
C GLY A 15 -9.50 -6.42 -2.53
N THR A 16 -10.30 -5.87 -3.42
CA THR A 16 -11.19 -6.55 -4.33
C THR A 16 -10.63 -6.52 -5.75
N ALA A 17 -11.48 -6.33 -6.76
CA ALA A 17 -11.03 -6.09 -8.13
C ALA A 17 -11.47 -4.71 -8.64
N PHE A 18 -11.93 -3.86 -7.72
CA PHE A 18 -12.40 -2.51 -7.94
C PHE A 18 -11.63 -1.60 -7.00
N SER A 19 -11.68 -0.28 -7.26
CA SER A 19 -11.12 0.73 -6.36
C SER A 19 -11.54 0.52 -4.92
N ASP A 20 -10.56 0.48 -4.02
CA ASP A 20 -10.70 0.29 -2.59
C ASP A 20 -9.88 1.32 -1.80
N LYS A 21 -10.24 1.46 -0.52
CA LYS A 21 -9.42 2.17 0.47
C LYS A 21 -9.02 1.20 1.58
N ILE A 22 -7.72 1.04 1.79
CA ILE A 22 -7.15 0.11 2.77
C ILE A 22 -6.30 0.91 3.77
N LEU A 23 -6.56 0.71 5.07
CA LEU A 23 -5.90 1.39 6.18
C LEU A 23 -5.28 0.34 7.12
N GLY A 24 -3.94 0.28 7.21
CA GLY A 24 -3.20 -0.63 8.11
C GLY A 24 -3.34 -0.25 9.58
N ARG A 25 -2.95 0.99 9.89
CA ARG A 25 -2.92 1.67 11.21
C ARG A 25 -1.62 1.43 11.94
N GLU A 26 -1.59 0.61 12.98
CA GLU A 26 -0.33 0.32 13.69
C GLU A 26 0.02 -1.14 13.44
N GLY A 27 1.30 -1.46 13.37
CA GLY A 27 1.77 -2.82 13.11
C GLY A 27 2.57 -2.87 11.81
N ASN A 28 3.18 -4.01 11.53
CA ASN A 28 3.86 -4.25 10.26
C ASN A 28 2.89 -4.97 9.33
N ASP A 29 2.19 -4.21 8.51
CA ASP A 29 1.06 -4.69 7.72
C ASP A 29 1.46 -5.07 6.29
N GLN A 30 0.64 -5.93 5.68
CA GLN A 30 0.66 -6.20 4.24
C GLN A 30 -0.67 -5.75 3.62
N LEU A 31 -0.64 -4.69 2.82
CA LEU A 31 -1.79 -4.12 2.13
C LEU A 31 -1.73 -4.45 0.65
N GLN A 32 -2.79 -5.06 0.11
CA GLN A 32 -2.88 -5.43 -1.31
C GLN A 32 -4.15 -4.86 -1.97
N GLY A 33 -4.02 -3.93 -2.90
CA GLY A 33 -5.13 -3.31 -3.66
C GLY A 33 -5.71 -4.23 -4.74
N ARG A 34 -4.83 -4.89 -5.49
CA ARG A 34 -5.07 -5.87 -6.57
C ARG A 34 -5.45 -5.24 -7.90
N ARG A 35 -6.71 -4.92 -8.15
CA ARG A 35 -7.15 -4.29 -9.42
C ARG A 35 -8.04 -3.11 -9.08
N GLY A 36 -8.01 -2.10 -9.94
CA GLY A 36 -8.75 -0.86 -9.76
C GLY A 36 -7.80 0.22 -9.24
N ASP A 37 -8.28 1.45 -9.22
CA ASP A 37 -7.50 2.58 -8.71
C ASP A 37 -7.66 2.62 -7.18
N ASP A 38 -6.63 2.21 -6.44
CA ASP A 38 -6.70 1.94 -5.00
C ASP A 38 -6.01 3.03 -4.15
N GLN A 39 -6.42 3.13 -2.88
CA GLN A 39 -5.80 3.97 -1.85
C GLN A 39 -5.32 3.12 -0.68
N LEU A 40 -4.01 2.98 -0.51
CA LEU A 40 -3.38 2.20 0.55
C LEU A 40 -2.64 3.13 1.51
N GLN A 41 -2.91 3.02 2.82
CA GLN A 41 -2.18 3.74 3.87
C GLN A 41 -1.70 2.78 4.96
N GLY A 42 -0.39 2.62 5.11
CA GLY A 42 0.24 1.81 6.17
C GLY A 42 0.07 2.46 7.55
N ASN A 43 0.51 3.71 7.66
CA ASN A 43 0.59 4.55 8.85
C ASN A 43 1.80 4.24 9.76
N GLN A 44 1.68 3.42 10.80
CA GLN A 44 2.78 3.19 11.75
C GLN A 44 3.29 1.76 11.69
N GLY A 45 4.57 1.59 11.38
CA GLY A 45 5.23 0.29 11.37
C GLY A 45 6.03 0.11 10.09
N ASN A 46 6.59 -1.08 9.86
CA ASN A 46 7.27 -1.38 8.62
C ASN A 46 6.32 -2.12 7.70
N ASP A 47 5.67 -1.38 6.81
CA ASP A 47 4.56 -1.89 6.02
C ASP A 47 5.02 -2.33 4.62
N LEU A 48 4.27 -3.28 4.05
CA LEU A 48 4.35 -3.68 2.65
C LEU A 48 3.05 -3.27 1.95
N LEU A 49 3.14 -2.32 1.02
CA LEU A 49 2.01 -1.84 0.23
C LEU A 49 2.16 -2.26 -1.22
N GLU A 50 1.19 -3.01 -1.74
CA GLU A 50 1.10 -3.46 -3.14
C GLU A 50 -0.18 -2.91 -3.78
N GLY A 51 -0.06 -1.94 -4.69
CA GLY A 51 -1.16 -1.33 -5.43
C GLY A 51 -1.83 -2.33 -6.38
N GLY A 52 -1.09 -2.77 -7.39
CA GLY A 52 -1.51 -3.85 -8.28
C GLY A 52 -1.74 -3.38 -9.70
N GLN A 53 -2.95 -3.49 -10.25
CA GLN A 53 -3.32 -2.95 -11.56
C GLN A 53 -4.22 -1.74 -11.36
N GLY A 54 -3.83 -0.59 -11.87
CA GLY A 54 -4.63 0.63 -11.69
C GLY A 54 -3.72 1.83 -11.56
N ASN A 55 -4.30 3.01 -11.33
CA ASN A 55 -3.53 4.16 -10.90
C ASN A 55 -3.70 4.31 -9.40
N ASP A 56 -2.71 3.83 -8.66
CA ASP A 56 -2.83 3.65 -7.21
C ASP A 56 -2.19 4.80 -6.42
N GLN A 57 -2.67 5.01 -5.20
CA GLN A 57 -2.10 5.93 -4.22
C GLN A 57 -1.64 5.13 -3.01
N LEU A 58 -0.33 5.06 -2.81
CA LEU A 58 0.29 4.33 -1.70
C LEU A 58 0.98 5.33 -0.77
N GLN A 59 0.63 5.28 0.51
CA GLN A 59 1.28 6.04 1.58
C GLN A 59 1.82 5.06 2.65
N GLY A 60 3.14 4.97 2.76
CA GLY A 60 3.81 4.14 3.76
C GLY A 60 3.53 4.66 5.18
N GLY A 61 4.04 5.84 5.49
CA GLY A 61 3.84 6.48 6.79
C GLY A 61 5.15 6.49 7.56
N THR A 62 5.11 6.25 8.86
CA THR A 62 6.33 6.17 9.68
C THR A 62 6.82 4.74 9.76
N GLY A 63 8.13 4.55 9.61
CA GLY A 63 8.78 3.25 9.65
C GLY A 63 9.56 2.99 8.37
N ARG A 64 10.05 1.77 8.17
CA ARG A 64 10.72 1.40 6.92
C ARG A 64 9.75 0.62 6.06
N ASP A 65 9.18 1.30 5.09
CA ASP A 65 8.14 0.74 4.25
C ASP A 65 8.69 0.21 2.92
N THR A 66 7.95 -0.74 2.34
CA THR A 66 8.13 -1.20 0.97
C THR A 66 6.88 -0.90 0.17
N LEU A 67 7.02 -0.04 -0.85
CA LEU A 67 5.89 0.37 -1.70
C LEU A 67 6.10 -0.16 -3.12
N ASP A 68 5.13 -0.93 -3.62
CA ASP A 68 5.04 -1.41 -4.99
C ASP A 68 3.73 -0.91 -5.61
N GLY A 69 3.80 0.06 -6.53
CA GLY A 69 2.63 0.54 -7.24
C GLY A 69 2.06 -0.50 -8.21
N GLY A 70 2.90 -1.41 -8.72
CA GLY A 70 2.50 -2.34 -9.76
C GLY A 70 2.38 -1.69 -11.14
N ASN A 71 1.30 -2.00 -11.85
CA ASN A 71 1.05 -1.52 -13.21
C ASN A 71 0.11 -0.32 -13.21
N GLY A 72 0.62 0.81 -13.70
CA GLY A 72 -0.17 1.97 -14.03
C GLY A 72 0.59 3.25 -13.74
N ARG A 73 -0.14 4.33 -13.46
CA ARG A 73 0.46 5.60 -13.04
C ARG A 73 0.20 5.79 -11.56
N ASP A 74 1.14 5.30 -10.77
CA ASP A 74 1.00 5.25 -9.33
C ASP A 74 1.68 6.45 -8.66
N ASN A 75 1.15 6.83 -7.50
CA ASN A 75 1.75 7.81 -6.62
C ASN A 75 2.17 7.12 -5.32
N LEU A 76 3.48 7.06 -5.08
CA LEU A 76 4.08 6.39 -3.93
C LEU A 76 4.70 7.44 -3.01
N GLN A 77 4.24 7.50 -1.77
CA GLN A 77 4.77 8.36 -0.73
C GLN A 77 5.21 7.51 0.46
N GLY A 78 6.53 7.41 0.68
CA GLY A 78 7.09 6.73 1.85
C GLY A 78 7.11 7.58 3.13
N ASP A 79 7.26 8.91 3.00
CA ASP A 79 7.69 9.89 4.02
C ASP A 79 9.23 10.00 4.13
N ASN A 80 9.77 10.56 5.22
CA ASN A 80 11.19 10.93 5.35
C ASN A 80 12.09 9.76 5.82
N ASP A 81 11.52 8.57 5.94
CA ASP A 81 12.24 7.39 6.36
C ASP A 81 12.91 6.71 5.15
N ASN A 82 13.73 5.69 5.40
CA ASN A 82 14.50 5.01 4.35
C ASN A 82 13.64 3.97 3.63
N ASP A 83 12.60 4.44 2.94
CA ASP A 83 11.65 3.59 2.25
C ASP A 83 12.22 3.04 0.95
N LEU A 84 11.77 1.83 0.61
CA LEU A 84 12.21 1.14 -0.59
C LEU A 84 11.07 1.13 -1.62
N PRO A 85 11.20 1.88 -2.72
CA PRO A 85 10.35 1.63 -3.87
C PRO A 85 10.73 0.27 -4.46
N SER A 86 9.76 -0.65 -4.54
CA SER A 86 9.87 -1.87 -5.32
C SER A 86 9.83 -1.48 -6.80
N TRP A 87 10.94 -0.98 -7.33
CA TRP A 87 11.04 -0.71 -8.76
C TRP A 87 11.26 -2.04 -9.50
N LYS A 88 10.28 -2.47 -10.29
CA LYS A 88 10.47 -3.48 -11.33
C LYS A 88 10.99 -2.76 -12.58
N PRO A 89 12.25 -2.96 -13.00
CA PRO A 89 12.69 -2.49 -14.31
C PRO A 89 11.83 -3.17 -15.37
N GLY A 90 11.16 -2.39 -16.21
CA GLY A 90 10.33 -2.91 -17.30
C GLY A 90 11.14 -3.82 -18.22
N ILE A 91 10.60 -5.02 -18.46
CA ILE A 91 10.92 -5.88 -19.60
C ILE A 91 10.06 -5.48 -20.81
#